data_AF-A0A7V5Y642-F1
#
_entry.id   AF-A0A7V5Y642-F1
#
_cell.length_a   1.000
_cell.length_b   1.000
_cell.length_c   1.000
_cell.angle_alpha   90.00
_cell.angle_beta   90.00
_cell.angle_gamma   90.00
#
_symmetry.space_group_name_H-M   'P 1'
#
loop_
_entity.id
_entity.type
_entity.pdbx_description
1 polymer ?
#
loop_
_entity_poly.entity_id
_entity_poly.type
_entity_poly.pdbx_seq_one_letter_code
_entity_poly.pdbx_strand_id
1 'polypeptide(L)'
;MGRGAAPAGHWGLSSWLSSMGFPLFLLGGSLLLFGTQITRVLLYPLLFLYLMMPMPSVVFDEITNPIKVWSTEVALAILSPFYSILQTSQVTFIMPSGYELHVGVECSGFKVTVALLTFILFFFTLVDLPLWKKLILPIALFPIAILSNGIRIALIAIFGHHFGPEAGKIAHEGFELTLPVLGAVNIPTTGALEILIPFVALFLIARWLGWRR
;
A
#
# COMPACT_ATOMS: atom_id res chain seq x y z
N MET A 1 9.31 -6.22 -43.20
CA MET A 1 8.10 -5.97 -44.01
C MET A 1 6.99 -6.84 -43.45
N GLY A 2 5.91 -6.21 -42.99
CA GLY A 2 5.03 -6.73 -41.96
C GLY A 2 4.16 -7.92 -42.33
N ARG A 3 3.75 -8.64 -41.29
CA ARG A 3 2.48 -9.35 -41.25
C ARG A 3 1.78 -8.96 -39.95
N GLY A 4 0.81 -8.06 -40.09
CA GLY A 4 -0.19 -7.82 -39.06
C GLY A 4 -1.01 -9.09 -38.87
N ALA A 5 -1.11 -9.52 -37.63
CA ALA A 5 -2.03 -10.55 -37.19
C ALA A 5 -2.60 -10.12 -35.84
N ALA A 6 -3.83 -9.60 -35.91
CA ALA A 6 -4.86 -9.50 -34.87
C ALA A 6 -4.47 -8.97 -33.47
N PRO A 7 -4.86 -7.71 -33.11
CA PRO A 7 -4.83 -7.23 -31.72
C PRO A 7 -5.97 -7.81 -30.84
N ALA A 8 -6.63 -8.88 -31.28
CA ALA A 8 -7.90 -9.36 -30.73
C ALA A 8 -7.79 -10.63 -29.85
N GLY A 9 -6.58 -11.07 -29.48
CA GLY A 9 -6.36 -12.27 -28.66
C GLY A 9 -6.11 -12.02 -27.17
N HIS A 10 -5.90 -10.77 -26.76
CA HIS A 10 -5.56 -10.38 -25.38
C HIS A 10 -6.79 -9.92 -24.57
N TRP A 11 -7.97 -9.88 -25.20
CA TRP A 11 -9.23 -9.44 -24.60
C TRP A 11 -10.00 -10.57 -23.89
N GLY A 12 -9.31 -11.61 -23.46
CA GLY A 12 -9.85 -12.51 -22.44
C GLY A 12 -10.06 -11.70 -21.17
N LEU A 13 -11.27 -11.13 -21.00
CA LEU A 13 -11.92 -10.81 -19.73
C LEU A 13 -10.91 -10.59 -18.60
N SER A 14 -10.34 -9.38 -18.48
CA SER A 14 -9.33 -9.06 -17.48
C SER A 14 -9.69 -9.69 -16.12
N SER A 15 -8.69 -10.22 -15.39
CA SER A 15 -8.89 -10.74 -14.02
C SER A 15 -9.73 -9.79 -13.16
N TRP A 16 -9.59 -8.48 -13.43
CA TRP A 16 -10.44 -7.41 -12.96
C TRP A 16 -11.94 -7.55 -13.28
N LEU A 17 -12.32 -7.65 -14.58
CA LEU A 17 -13.71 -7.83 -15.02
C LEU A 17 -14.34 -9.10 -14.43
N SER A 18 -13.57 -10.20 -14.40
CA SER A 18 -14.02 -11.46 -13.82
C SER A 18 -14.27 -11.32 -12.31
N SER A 19 -13.43 -10.56 -11.61
CA SER A 19 -13.62 -10.28 -10.18
C SER A 19 -14.87 -9.42 -9.93
N MET A 20 -15.24 -8.50 -10.84
CA MET A 20 -16.42 -7.62 -10.69
C MET A 20 -17.75 -8.36 -10.75
N GLY A 21 -17.77 -9.56 -11.35
CA GLY A 21 -18.97 -10.37 -11.44
C GLY A 21 -19.56 -10.75 -10.09
N PHE A 22 -18.72 -11.04 -9.09
CA PHE A 22 -19.18 -11.52 -7.79
C PHE A 22 -19.90 -10.42 -6.95
N PRO A 23 -19.35 -9.20 -6.78
CA PRO A 23 -20.07 -8.11 -6.13
C PRO A 23 -21.37 -7.72 -6.86
N LEU A 24 -21.38 -7.72 -8.19
CA LEU A 24 -22.58 -7.45 -8.99
C LEU A 24 -23.65 -8.50 -8.79
N PHE A 25 -23.25 -9.79 -8.75
CA PHE A 25 -24.16 -10.89 -8.47
C PHE A 25 -24.81 -10.76 -7.09
N LEU A 26 -24.03 -10.39 -6.06
CA LEU A 26 -24.58 -10.18 -4.71
C LEU A 26 -25.52 -8.96 -4.63
N LEU A 27 -25.19 -7.86 -5.31
CA LEU A 27 -26.07 -6.69 -5.43
C LEU A 27 -27.39 -7.05 -6.13
N GLY A 28 -27.31 -7.75 -7.26
CA GLY A 28 -28.48 -8.21 -8.02
C GLY A 28 -29.34 -9.20 -7.22
N GLY A 29 -28.71 -10.19 -6.58
CA GLY A 29 -29.38 -11.17 -5.74
C GLY A 29 -30.06 -10.54 -4.52
N SER A 30 -29.38 -9.59 -3.87
CA SER A 30 -29.94 -8.79 -2.77
C SER A 30 -31.21 -8.05 -3.20
N LEU A 31 -31.16 -7.39 -4.36
CA LEU A 31 -32.28 -6.61 -4.87
C LEU A 31 -33.46 -7.49 -5.26
N LEU A 32 -33.21 -8.63 -5.90
CA LEU A 32 -34.25 -9.57 -6.33
C LEU A 32 -34.92 -10.32 -5.18
N LEU A 33 -34.16 -10.74 -4.16
CA LEU A 33 -34.67 -11.58 -3.07
C LEU A 33 -35.23 -10.77 -1.90
N PHE A 34 -34.63 -9.62 -1.60
CA PHE A 34 -34.90 -8.87 -0.36
C PHE A 34 -35.39 -7.43 -0.61
N GLY A 35 -35.46 -7.00 -1.88
CA GLY A 35 -35.92 -5.68 -2.27
C GLY A 35 -34.98 -4.55 -1.89
N THR A 36 -35.43 -3.31 -2.13
CA THR A 36 -34.61 -2.09 -1.99
C THR A 36 -34.25 -1.74 -0.55
N GLN A 37 -35.11 -2.08 0.43
CA GLN A 37 -34.90 -1.72 1.83
C GLN A 37 -33.69 -2.45 2.43
N ILE A 38 -33.63 -3.77 2.29
CA ILE A 38 -32.52 -4.60 2.80
C ILE A 38 -31.25 -4.35 1.99
N THR A 39 -31.37 -4.18 0.66
CA THR A 39 -30.23 -3.84 -0.20
C THR A 39 -29.55 -2.54 0.22
N ARG A 40 -30.31 -1.55 0.72
CA ARG A 40 -29.73 -0.29 1.20
C ARG A 40 -28.87 -0.47 2.45
N VAL A 41 -29.23 -1.41 3.32
CA VAL A 41 -28.42 -1.80 4.49
C VAL A 41 -27.17 -2.56 4.05
N LEU A 42 -27.31 -3.46 3.06
CA LEU A 42 -26.20 -4.24 2.51
C LEU A 42 -25.28 -3.44 1.57
N LEU A 43 -25.68 -2.23 1.17
CA LEU A 43 -24.90 -1.39 0.26
C LEU A 43 -23.50 -1.09 0.82
N TYR A 44 -23.40 -0.85 2.12
CA TYR A 44 -22.12 -0.57 2.78
C TYR A 44 -21.13 -1.75 2.69
N PRO A 45 -21.46 -2.98 3.14
CA PRO A 45 -20.58 -4.13 2.96
C PRO A 45 -20.35 -4.53 1.50
N LEU A 46 -21.32 -4.31 0.60
CA LEU A 46 -21.15 -4.58 -0.84
C LEU A 46 -20.17 -3.59 -1.50
N LEU A 47 -20.22 -2.31 -1.12
CA LEU A 47 -19.23 -1.31 -1.54
C LEU A 47 -17.83 -1.61 -0.98
N PHE A 48 -17.76 -2.12 0.25
CA PHE A 48 -16.52 -2.57 0.85
C PHE A 48 -15.88 -3.73 0.05
N LEU A 49 -16.70 -4.65 -0.44
CA LEU A 49 -16.23 -5.77 -1.26
C LEU A 49 -15.61 -5.29 -2.59
N TYR A 50 -16.13 -4.20 -3.15
CA TYR A 50 -15.54 -3.55 -4.32
C TYR A 50 -14.15 -2.96 -4.05
N LEU A 51 -13.91 -2.43 -2.85
CA LEU A 51 -12.60 -1.92 -2.42
C LEU A 51 -11.54 -3.02 -2.26
N MET A 52 -11.95 -4.26 -1.97
CA MET A 52 -11.03 -5.39 -1.80
C MET A 52 -10.59 -6.03 -3.14
N MET A 53 -11.21 -5.62 -4.25
CA MET A 53 -10.91 -6.19 -5.54
C MET A 53 -9.55 -5.72 -6.07
N PRO A 54 -8.80 -6.59 -6.79
CA PRO A 54 -7.61 -6.14 -7.48
C PRO A 54 -8.01 -4.98 -8.41
N MET A 55 -7.27 -3.88 -8.43
CA MET A 55 -7.53 -2.79 -9.39
C MET A 55 -6.97 -3.13 -10.77
N PRO A 56 -7.45 -2.50 -11.86
CA PRO A 56 -6.84 -2.66 -13.17
C PRO A 56 -5.37 -2.25 -13.09
N SER A 57 -4.46 -3.03 -13.69
CA SER A 57 -3.02 -2.80 -13.61
C SER A 57 -2.63 -1.38 -14.03
N VAL A 58 -3.26 -0.84 -15.08
CA VAL A 58 -3.01 0.54 -15.56
C VAL A 58 -3.31 1.59 -14.49
N VAL A 59 -4.47 1.48 -13.83
CA VAL A 59 -4.89 2.41 -12.77
C VAL A 59 -3.99 2.25 -11.54
N PHE A 60 -3.63 1.00 -11.22
CA PHE A 60 -2.73 0.70 -10.11
C PHE A 60 -1.33 1.30 -10.34
N ASP A 61 -0.80 1.19 -11.54
CA ASP A 61 0.51 1.73 -11.90
C ASP A 61 0.50 3.26 -11.89
N GLU A 62 -0.55 3.90 -12.43
CA GLU A 62 -0.70 5.36 -12.41
C GLU A 62 -0.74 5.94 -10.98
N ILE A 63 -1.42 5.25 -10.05
CA ILE A 63 -1.53 5.70 -8.66
C ILE A 63 -0.25 5.40 -7.87
N THR A 64 0.35 4.23 -8.07
CA THR A 64 1.54 3.82 -7.30
C THR A 64 2.81 4.53 -7.74
N ASN A 65 2.90 4.96 -9.00
CA ASN A 65 4.09 5.64 -9.53
C ASN A 65 4.46 6.92 -8.76
N PRO A 66 3.57 7.92 -8.58
CA PRO A 66 3.93 9.13 -7.82
C PRO A 66 4.31 8.82 -6.37
N ILE A 67 3.62 7.87 -5.73
CA ILE A 67 3.92 7.48 -4.34
C ILE A 67 5.32 6.87 -4.23
N LYS A 68 5.73 6.04 -5.20
CA LYS A 68 7.09 5.49 -5.27
C LYS A 68 8.14 6.57 -5.45
N VAL A 69 7.91 7.52 -6.35
CA VAL A 69 8.85 8.62 -6.61
C VAL A 69 9.03 9.46 -5.35
N TRP A 70 7.95 9.91 -4.72
CA TRP A 70 8.04 10.72 -3.49
C TRP A 70 8.69 9.97 -2.33
N SER A 71 8.40 8.68 -2.18
CA SER A 71 9.03 7.87 -1.13
C SER A 71 10.53 7.68 -1.38
N THR A 72 10.94 7.55 -2.66
CA THR A 72 12.35 7.46 -3.05
C THR A 72 13.06 8.78 -2.80
N GLU A 73 12.44 9.92 -3.12
CA GLU A 73 12.97 11.25 -2.83
C GLU A 73 13.18 11.46 -1.32
N VAL A 74 12.22 11.04 -0.50
CA VAL A 74 12.38 11.08 0.97
C VAL A 74 13.55 10.20 1.41
N ALA A 75 13.70 8.99 0.87
CA ALA A 75 14.82 8.12 1.19
C ALA A 75 16.17 8.75 0.82
N LEU A 76 16.27 9.36 -0.37
CA LEU A 76 17.46 10.08 -0.81
C LEU A 76 17.74 11.30 0.06
N ALA A 77 16.72 12.05 0.48
CA ALA A 77 16.87 13.17 1.41
C ALA A 77 17.40 12.71 2.78
N ILE A 78 17.00 11.52 3.24
CA ILE A 78 17.50 10.94 4.50
C ILE A 78 18.96 10.47 4.34
N LEU A 79 19.31 9.88 3.21
CA LEU A 79 20.62 9.23 3.02
C LEU A 79 21.72 10.17 2.49
N SER A 80 21.37 11.15 1.66
CA SER A 80 22.33 12.06 1.00
C SER A 80 23.24 12.86 1.94
N PRO A 81 22.85 13.22 3.19
CA PRO A 81 23.76 13.85 4.14
C PRO A 81 24.87 12.91 4.64
N PHE A 82 24.69 11.59 4.52
CA PHE A 82 25.59 10.58 5.08
C PHE A 82 26.37 9.81 4.02
N TYR A 83 25.83 9.69 2.79
CA TYR A 83 26.40 8.87 1.73
C TYR A 83 26.46 9.63 0.41
N SER A 84 27.53 9.40 -0.37
CA SER A 84 27.65 9.87 -1.75
C SER A 84 26.86 8.97 -2.71
N ILE A 85 25.56 9.22 -2.81
CA ILE A 85 24.63 8.40 -3.59
C ILE A 85 24.63 8.85 -5.05
N LEU A 86 24.67 7.89 -5.97
CA LEU A 86 24.47 8.15 -7.40
C LEU A 86 23.03 7.81 -7.78
N GLN A 87 22.24 8.82 -8.14
CA GLN A 87 20.88 8.60 -8.62
C GLN A 87 20.89 8.31 -10.13
N THR A 88 20.48 7.11 -10.52
CA THR A 88 20.40 6.68 -11.93
C THR A 88 19.04 6.98 -12.55
N SER A 89 17.96 6.94 -11.75
CA SER A 89 16.61 7.25 -12.18
C SER A 89 15.76 7.83 -11.02
N GLN A 90 14.49 8.16 -11.27
CA GLN A 90 13.58 8.62 -10.22
C GLN A 90 13.31 7.56 -9.12
N VAL A 91 13.50 6.28 -9.43
CA VAL A 91 13.23 5.15 -8.52
C VAL A 91 14.43 4.22 -8.34
N THR A 92 15.59 4.55 -8.92
CA THR A 92 16.81 3.73 -8.82
C THR A 92 17.99 4.59 -8.39
N PHE A 93 18.72 4.13 -7.39
CA PHE A 93 19.96 4.78 -6.93
C PHE A 93 20.99 3.75 -6.48
N ILE A 94 22.26 4.16 -6.52
CA ILE A 94 23.42 3.33 -6.22
C ILE A 94 24.12 3.90 -4.99
N MET A 95 24.30 3.06 -3.98
CA MET A 95 25.04 3.35 -2.76
C MET A 95 26.56 3.30 -3.00
N PRO A 96 27.38 3.95 -2.16
CA PRO A 96 28.84 3.98 -2.34
C PRO A 96 29.53 2.61 -2.39
N SER A 97 28.90 1.56 -1.84
CA SER A 97 29.41 0.18 -1.91
C SER A 97 29.22 -0.48 -3.28
N GLY A 98 28.57 0.20 -4.23
CA GLY A 98 28.12 -0.38 -5.50
C GLY A 98 26.78 -1.12 -5.39
N TYR A 99 26.10 -1.07 -4.23
CA TYR A 99 24.76 -1.63 -4.08
C TYR A 99 23.74 -0.77 -4.79
N GLU A 100 23.14 -1.31 -5.86
CA GLU A 100 22.04 -0.71 -6.59
C GLU A 100 20.69 -1.11 -5.98
N LEU A 101 19.87 -0.13 -5.62
CA LEU A 101 18.51 -0.35 -5.15
C LEU A 101 17.52 0.17 -6.19
N HIS A 102 16.69 -0.72 -6.72
CA HIS A 102 15.55 -0.39 -7.56
C HIS A 102 14.27 -0.44 -6.74
N VAL A 103 13.60 0.71 -6.59
CA VAL A 103 12.34 0.84 -5.86
C VAL A 103 11.18 0.42 -6.78
N GLY A 104 10.84 -0.87 -6.74
CA GLY A 104 9.74 -1.43 -7.51
C GLY A 104 8.36 -1.15 -6.92
N VAL A 105 7.33 -1.70 -7.56
CA VAL A 105 5.91 -1.55 -7.19
C VAL A 105 5.62 -2.05 -5.78
N GLU A 106 6.33 -3.09 -5.36
CA GLU A 106 6.33 -3.68 -4.03
C GLU A 106 6.79 -2.74 -2.92
N CYS A 107 7.58 -1.70 -3.26
CA CYS A 107 8.01 -0.66 -2.33
C CYS A 107 7.11 0.58 -2.37
N SER A 108 5.97 0.57 -3.06
CA SER A 108 5.09 1.75 -3.14
C SER A 108 4.35 2.08 -1.85
N GLY A 109 4.27 1.15 -0.90
CA GLY A 109 3.45 1.25 0.31
C GLY A 109 1.95 1.47 0.08
N PHE A 110 1.49 1.24 -1.16
CA PHE A 110 0.10 1.50 -1.55
C PHE A 110 -0.88 0.55 -0.86
N LYS A 111 -0.54 -0.73 -0.74
CA LYS A 111 -1.40 -1.73 -0.06
C LYS A 111 -1.69 -1.32 1.38
N VAL A 112 -0.66 -0.88 2.11
CA VAL A 112 -0.79 -0.44 3.51
C VAL A 112 -1.56 0.88 3.59
N THR A 113 -1.31 1.82 2.68
CA THR A 113 -2.06 3.09 2.60
C THR A 113 -3.55 2.86 2.39
N VAL A 114 -3.93 1.97 1.46
CA VAL A 114 -5.33 1.60 1.23
C VAL A 114 -5.93 0.90 2.45
N ALA A 115 -5.21 -0.03 3.09
CA ALA A 115 -5.68 -0.70 4.30
C ALA A 115 -5.93 0.28 5.45
N LEU A 116 -5.01 1.22 5.68
CA LEU A 116 -5.15 2.26 6.70
C LEU A 116 -6.26 3.25 6.36
N LEU A 117 -6.41 3.64 5.09
CA LEU A 117 -7.51 4.49 4.66
C LEU A 117 -8.86 3.82 4.94
N THR A 118 -8.99 2.54 4.61
CA THR A 118 -10.17 1.74 4.91
C THR A 118 -10.43 1.69 6.42
N PHE A 119 -9.39 1.49 7.23
CA PHE A 119 -9.52 1.52 8.70
C PHE A 119 -9.97 2.89 9.22
N ILE A 120 -9.45 3.99 8.69
CA ILE A 120 -9.86 5.36 9.05
C ILE A 120 -11.33 5.59 8.69
N LEU A 121 -11.76 5.17 7.49
CA LEU A 121 -13.15 5.28 7.07
C LEU A 121 -14.09 4.44 7.94
N PHE A 122 -13.66 3.25 8.36
CA PHE A 122 -14.39 2.46 9.34
C PHE A 122 -14.45 3.17 10.71
N PHE A 123 -13.32 3.70 11.19
CA PHE A 123 -13.24 4.47 12.44
C PHE A 123 -14.16 5.69 12.44
N PHE A 124 -14.39 6.33 11.29
CA PHE A 124 -15.34 7.44 11.18
C PHE A 124 -16.79 7.06 11.51
N THR A 125 -17.16 5.80 11.34
CA THR A 125 -18.51 5.31 11.66
C THR A 125 -18.69 5.06 13.15
N LEU A 126 -17.60 4.85 13.89
CA LEU A 126 -17.62 4.55 15.32
C LEU A 126 -17.49 5.78 16.23
N VAL A 127 -16.97 6.89 15.72
CA VAL A 127 -16.60 8.04 16.54
C VAL A 127 -17.43 9.27 16.24
N ASP A 128 -17.97 9.89 17.28
CA ASP A 128 -18.68 11.17 17.23
C ASP A 128 -17.72 12.36 17.29
N LEU A 129 -17.10 12.65 16.15
CA LEU A 129 -16.29 13.86 15.93
C LEU A 129 -16.89 14.73 14.82
N PRO A 130 -16.73 16.07 14.88
CA PRO A 130 -17.13 16.95 13.80
C PRO A 130 -16.39 16.61 12.50
N LEU A 131 -17.07 16.74 11.36
CA LEU A 131 -16.58 16.30 10.04
C LEU A 131 -15.19 16.84 9.68
N TRP A 132 -14.88 18.09 10.04
CA TRP A 132 -13.58 18.69 9.78
C TRP A 132 -12.43 17.97 10.52
N LYS A 133 -12.66 17.50 11.76
CA LYS A 133 -11.67 16.72 12.51
C LYS A 133 -11.50 15.32 11.93
N LYS A 134 -12.60 14.73 11.46
CA LYS A 134 -12.55 13.43 10.76
C LYS A 134 -11.67 13.56 9.51
N LEU A 135 -11.89 14.56 8.66
CA LEU A 135 -11.15 14.75 7.41
C LEU A 135 -9.64 15.00 7.58
N ILE A 136 -9.16 15.45 8.74
CA ILE A 136 -7.72 15.61 9.01
C ILE A 136 -6.99 14.27 8.96
N LEU A 137 -7.60 13.18 9.42
CA LEU A 137 -6.95 11.85 9.48
C LEU A 137 -6.54 11.29 8.10
N PRO A 138 -7.42 11.22 7.09
CA PRO A 138 -7.04 10.72 5.76
C PRO A 138 -6.09 11.68 5.04
N ILE A 139 -6.18 12.99 5.28
CA ILE A 139 -5.23 13.97 4.73
C ILE A 139 -3.85 13.76 5.35
N ALA A 140 -3.76 13.52 6.66
CA ALA A 140 -2.51 13.23 7.35
C ALA A 140 -1.93 11.85 7.00
N LEU A 141 -2.78 10.87 6.67
CA LEU A 141 -2.34 9.53 6.28
C LEU A 141 -1.38 9.56 5.09
N PHE A 142 -1.69 10.31 4.04
CA PHE A 142 -0.86 10.37 2.83
C PHE A 142 0.60 10.78 3.09
N PRO A 143 0.90 11.95 3.70
CA PRO A 143 2.27 12.35 3.98
C PRO A 143 2.96 11.41 4.99
N ILE A 144 2.22 10.89 5.97
CA ILE A 144 2.80 9.93 6.94
C ILE A 144 3.18 8.61 6.24
N ALA A 145 2.35 8.13 5.31
CA ALA A 145 2.64 6.92 4.54
C ALA A 145 3.87 7.09 3.66
N ILE A 146 4.00 8.23 2.96
CA ILE A 146 5.18 8.56 2.13
C ILE A 146 6.44 8.63 2.99
N LEU A 147 6.38 9.31 4.14
CA LEU A 147 7.52 9.43 5.05
C LEU A 147 7.93 8.07 5.64
N SER A 148 6.96 7.29 6.12
CA SER A 148 7.20 5.95 6.67
C SER A 148 7.83 5.02 5.63
N ASN A 149 7.35 5.09 4.39
CA ASN A 149 7.88 4.29 3.30
C ASN A 149 9.28 4.75 2.86
N GLY A 150 9.54 6.07 2.85
CA GLY A 150 10.89 6.60 2.62
C GLY A 150 11.90 6.14 3.69
N ILE A 151 11.51 6.09 4.96
CA ILE A 151 12.33 5.50 6.03
C ILE A 151 12.61 4.02 5.76
N ARG A 152 11.60 3.25 5.35
CA ARG A 152 11.76 1.83 5.00
C ARG A 152 12.75 1.63 3.86
N ILE A 153 12.63 2.39 2.78
CA ILE A 153 13.56 2.36 1.64
C ILE A 153 14.98 2.73 2.09
N ALA A 154 15.13 3.76 2.93
CA ALA A 154 16.43 4.16 3.46
C ALA A 154 17.08 3.06 4.30
N LEU A 155 16.30 2.37 5.15
CA LEU A 155 16.78 1.23 5.93
C LEU A 155 17.24 0.08 5.02
N ILE A 156 16.44 -0.29 4.02
CA ILE A 156 16.81 -1.33 3.05
C ILE A 156 18.14 -0.99 2.35
N ALA A 157 18.31 0.27 1.94
CA ALA A 157 19.56 0.74 1.33
C ALA A 157 20.75 0.67 2.30
N ILE A 158 20.58 1.03 3.57
CA ILE A 158 21.64 0.95 4.60
C ILE A 158 22.04 -0.50 4.84
N PHE A 159 21.08 -1.42 4.97
CA PHE A 159 21.34 -2.85 5.14
C PHE A 159 22.05 -3.43 3.92
N GLY A 160 21.57 -3.13 2.71
CA GLY A 160 22.21 -3.52 1.46
C GLY A 160 23.63 -2.97 1.30
N HIS A 161 23.85 -1.74 1.75
CA HIS A 161 25.15 -1.08 1.67
C HIS A 161 26.21 -1.72 2.58
N HIS A 162 25.85 -2.05 3.84
CA HIS A 162 26.81 -2.55 4.83
C HIS A 162 26.96 -4.07 4.85
N PHE A 163 25.87 -4.80 4.59
CA PHE A 163 25.80 -6.26 4.75
C PHE A 163 25.59 -7.00 3.42
N GLY A 164 25.56 -6.26 2.32
CA GLY A 164 25.43 -6.80 0.97
C GLY A 164 23.98 -7.04 0.53
N PRO A 165 23.77 -7.47 -0.74
CA PRO A 165 22.46 -7.51 -1.37
C PRO A 165 21.43 -8.40 -0.65
N GLU A 166 21.88 -9.53 -0.10
CA GLU A 166 21.01 -10.47 0.64
C GLU A 166 20.42 -9.83 1.90
N ALA A 167 21.21 -9.02 2.62
CA ALA A 167 20.70 -8.30 3.78
C ALA A 167 19.67 -7.23 3.40
N GLY A 168 19.86 -6.56 2.26
CA GLY A 168 18.85 -5.67 1.69
C GLY A 168 17.55 -6.41 1.35
N LYS A 169 17.65 -7.61 0.78
CA LYS A 169 16.49 -8.46 0.49
C LYS A 169 15.76 -8.90 1.76
N ILE A 170 16.49 -9.36 2.77
CA ILE A 170 15.92 -9.72 4.09
C ILE A 170 15.28 -8.49 4.76
N ALA A 171 15.89 -7.31 4.63
CA ALA A 171 15.30 -6.07 5.11
C ALA A 171 14.01 -5.72 4.36
N HIS A 172 13.89 -6.04 3.08
CA HIS A 172 12.70 -5.78 2.27
C HIS A 172 11.56 -6.79 2.52
N GLU A 173 11.87 -8.09 2.46
CA GLU A 173 10.91 -9.21 2.42
C GLU A 173 10.60 -9.80 3.80
N GLY A 174 11.44 -9.54 4.81
CA GLY A 174 11.37 -10.22 6.08
C GLY A 174 12.26 -11.47 6.13
N PHE A 175 12.30 -12.12 7.30
CA PHE A 175 13.03 -13.37 7.50
C PHE A 175 12.03 -14.53 7.72
N GLU A 176 12.23 -15.64 7.02
CA GLU A 176 11.40 -16.84 7.18
C GLU A 176 11.93 -17.71 8.33
N LEU A 177 11.11 -17.87 9.36
CA LEU A 177 11.37 -18.74 10.51
C LEU A 177 10.44 -19.95 10.47
N THR A 178 11.00 -21.16 10.38
CA THR A 178 10.22 -22.41 10.47
C THR A 178 10.02 -22.80 11.93
N LEU A 179 8.79 -22.61 12.43
CA LEU A 179 8.42 -23.02 13.78
C LEU A 179 7.84 -24.44 13.77
N PRO A 180 8.22 -25.30 14.74
CA PRO A 180 7.76 -26.70 14.78
C PRO A 180 6.23 -26.89 14.79
N VAL A 181 5.48 -25.89 15.24
CA VAL A 181 4.01 -25.95 15.40
C VAL A 181 3.26 -25.05 14.40
N LEU A 182 3.84 -23.92 14.00
CA LEU A 182 3.20 -22.93 13.11
C LEU A 182 3.60 -23.06 11.63
N GLY A 183 4.56 -23.92 11.30
CA GLY A 183 5.12 -23.99 9.95
C GLY A 183 6.05 -22.81 9.64
N ALA A 184 6.24 -22.51 8.35
CA ALA A 184 7.04 -21.36 7.92
C ALA A 184 6.31 -20.04 8.23
N VAL A 185 6.88 -19.23 9.10
CA VAL A 185 6.38 -17.90 9.47
C VAL A 185 7.34 -16.86 8.94
N ASN A 186 6.88 -15.99 8.04
CA ASN A 186 7.65 -14.84 7.61
C ASN A 186 7.50 -13.71 8.65
N ILE A 187 8.63 -13.30 9.23
CA ILE A 187 8.70 -12.20 10.19
C ILE A 187 9.07 -10.93 9.41
N PRO A 188 8.14 -9.96 9.27
CA PRO A 188 8.40 -8.73 8.54
C PRO A 188 9.45 -7.90 9.29
N THR A 189 10.57 -7.61 8.65
CA THR A 189 11.68 -6.82 9.22
C THR A 189 11.35 -5.33 9.17
N THR A 190 11.34 -4.74 7.97
CA THR A 190 10.98 -3.33 7.78
C THR A 190 9.50 -3.12 7.46
N GLY A 191 8.81 -4.16 6.96
CA GLY A 191 7.38 -4.08 6.62
C GLY A 191 6.49 -3.78 7.83
N ALA A 192 6.91 -4.19 9.04
CA ALA A 192 6.19 -3.85 10.27
C ALA A 192 6.22 -2.34 10.56
N LEU A 193 7.32 -1.65 10.24
CA LEU A 193 7.46 -0.20 10.45
C LEU A 193 6.49 0.58 9.57
N GLU A 194 6.24 0.10 8.35
CA GLU A 194 5.30 0.70 7.40
C GLU A 194 3.85 0.73 7.93
N ILE A 195 3.49 -0.19 8.82
CA ILE A 195 2.16 -0.25 9.44
C ILE A 195 2.16 0.47 10.79
N LEU A 196 3.17 0.20 11.62
CA LEU A 196 3.25 0.74 12.99
C LEU A 196 3.36 2.26 13.00
N ILE A 197 4.20 2.85 12.15
CA ILE A 197 4.44 4.30 12.15
C ILE A 197 3.15 5.05 11.80
N PRO A 198 2.46 4.77 10.68
CA PRO A 198 1.22 5.47 10.36
C PRO A 198 0.11 5.19 11.36
N PHE A 199 -0.02 3.96 11.85
CA PHE A 199 -1.07 3.62 12.82
C PHE A 199 -0.90 4.38 14.13
N VAL A 200 0.32 4.40 14.68
CA VAL A 200 0.61 5.14 15.92
C VAL A 200 0.45 6.65 15.70
N ALA A 201 0.96 7.20 14.60
CA ALA A 201 0.84 8.62 14.31
C ALA A 201 -0.63 9.06 14.18
N LEU A 202 -1.45 8.30 13.43
CA LEU A 202 -2.88 8.57 13.29
C LEU A 202 -3.64 8.43 14.61
N PHE A 203 -3.29 7.43 15.42
CA PHE A 203 -3.87 7.26 16.76
C PHE A 203 -3.58 8.46 17.67
N LEU A 204 -2.34 8.98 17.64
CA LEU A 204 -1.95 10.17 18.40
C LEU A 204 -2.69 11.42 17.89
N ILE A 205 -2.81 11.60 16.57
CA ILE A 205 -3.58 12.69 15.97
C ILE A 205 -5.05 12.60 16.37
N ALA A 206 -5.67 11.42 16.30
CA ALA A 206 -7.06 11.21 16.69
C ALA A 206 -7.29 11.56 18.18
N ARG A 207 -6.35 11.16 19.06
CA ARG A 207 -6.39 11.51 20.48
C ARG A 207 -6.25 13.01 20.71
N TRP A 208 -5.35 13.67 19.98
CA TRP A 208 -5.17 15.13 20.04
C TRP A 208 -6.42 15.89 19.57
N LEU A 209 -7.12 15.37 18.56
CA LEU A 209 -8.38 15.93 18.06
C LEU A 209 -9.55 15.82 19.06
N GLY A 210 -9.34 15.18 20.21
CA GLY A 210 -10.30 15.11 21.31
C GLY A 210 -11.10 13.82 21.35
N TRP A 211 -10.64 12.77 20.66
CA TRP A 211 -11.18 11.43 20.89
C TRP A 211 -10.84 10.99 22.33
N ARG A 212 -11.87 10.92 23.18
CA ARG A 212 -11.80 10.30 24.51
C ARG A 212 -12.48 8.93 24.42
N ARG A 213 -11.79 7.89 24.91
CA ARG A 213 -12.35 6.56 25.11
C ARG A 213 -13.50 6.61 26.11
#